data_AF-A0A5K0XPU1-F1
#
_entry.id   AF-A0A5K0XPU1-F1
#
_cell.length_a   1.000
_cell.length_b   1.000
_cell.length_c   1.000
_cell.angle_alpha   90.00
_cell.angle_beta   90.00
_cell.angle_gamma   90.00
#
_symmetry.space_group_name_H-M   'P 1'
#
loop_
_entity.id
_entity.type
_entity.pdbx_description
1 polymer ?
#
loop_
_entity_poly.entity_id
_entity_poly.type
_entity_poly.pdbx_seq_one_letter_code
_entity_poly.pdbx_strand_id
1 'polypeptide(L)' 'LGFYRLTKRFYGAGRKLFRMAPVHHHFELSGFKEPSIVATAYVVSGIFALVAGY' A
#
# COMPACT_ATOMS: atom_id res chain seq x y z
N LEU A 1 7.33 9.99 -12.47
CA LEU A 1 6.71 11.33 -12.61
C LEU A 1 5.35 11.34 -13.37
N GLY A 2 4.68 10.20 -13.60
CA GLY A 2 3.48 10.12 -14.45
C GLY A 2 2.15 10.47 -13.76
N PHE A 3 1.80 9.81 -12.65
CA PHE A 3 0.44 9.85 -12.08
C PHE A 3 0.06 11.16 -11.38
N TYR A 4 0.98 11.76 -10.62
CA TYR A 4 0.72 13.02 -9.91
C TYR A 4 0.47 14.19 -10.87
N ARG A 5 1.19 14.23 -12.01
CA ARG A 5 0.99 15.25 -13.05
C ARG A 5 -0.28 15.00 -13.87
N LEU A 6 -0.58 13.74 -14.15
CA LEU A 6 -1.81 13.36 -14.86
C LEU A 6 -3.05 13.77 -14.04
N THR A 7 -3.09 13.38 -12.76
CA THR A 7 -4.20 13.74 -11.86
C THR A 7 -4.29 15.25 -11.63
N LYS A 8 -3.17 15.96 -11.56
CA LYS A 8 -3.15 17.43 -11.48
C LYS A 8 -3.71 18.11 -12.73
N ARG A 9 -3.51 17.53 -13.93
CA ARG A 9 -3.99 18.09 -15.21
C ARG A 9 -5.49 17.87 -15.43
N PHE A 10 -6.03 16.75 -14.95
CA PHE A 10 -7.46 16.43 -15.11
C PHE A 10 -8.33 16.91 -13.93
N TYR A 11 -7.82 16.84 -12.69
CA TYR A 11 -8.59 17.10 -11.47
C TYR A 11 -8.08 18.32 -10.67
N GLY A 12 -7.14 19.10 -11.19
CA GLY A 12 -6.58 20.30 -10.53
C GLY A 12 -5.69 20.03 -9.31
N ALA A 13 -5.83 18.87 -8.67
CA ALA A 13 -5.04 18.42 -7.53
C ALA A 13 -4.26 17.16 -7.88
N GLY A 14 -2.96 17.17 -7.59
CA GLY A 14 -2.14 15.96 -7.73
C GLY A 14 -2.47 14.98 -6.61
N ARG A 15 -3.09 13.85 -6.94
CA ARG A 15 -3.38 12.79 -5.98
C ARG A 15 -2.19 11.84 -5.90
N LYS A 16 -1.72 11.60 -4.67
CA LYS A 16 -0.76 10.53 -4.39
C LYS A 16 -1.56 9.23 -4.21
N LEU A 17 -1.13 8.13 -4.85
CA LEU A 17 -1.77 6.81 -4.72
C LEU A 17 -1.69 6.26 -3.29
N PHE A 18 -0.60 6.57 -2.59
CA PHE A 18 -0.40 6.18 -1.19
C PHE A 18 -0.37 7.44 -0.33
N ARG A 19 -1.03 7.42 0.85
CA ARG A 19 -0.93 8.52 1.83
C ARG A 19 0.52 8.72 2.29
N MET A 20 1.27 7.62 2.41
CA MET A 20 2.71 7.55 2.67
C MET A 20 3.21 6.27 2.00
N ALA A 21 4.31 6.33 1.27
CA ALA A 21 5.08 5.13 0.92
C ALA A 21 6.24 5.09 1.92
N PRO A 22 6.55 3.97 2.60
CA PRO A 22 6.16 2.56 2.37
C PRO A 22 4.80 2.12 2.96
N VAL A 23 4.30 0.97 2.50
CA VAL A 23 2.93 0.47 2.79
C VAL A 23 2.68 0.22 4.29
N HIS A 24 3.68 -0.20 5.05
CA HIS A 24 3.53 -0.43 6.50
C HIS A 24 3.15 0.86 7.24
N HIS A 25 3.74 1.99 6.85
CA HIS A 25 3.45 3.30 7.43
C HIS A 25 2.04 3.79 7.04
N HIS A 26 1.51 3.36 5.89
CA HIS A 26 0.13 3.63 5.51
C HIS A 26 -0.88 2.93 6.45
N PHE A 27 -0.57 1.69 6.84
CA PHE A 27 -1.40 0.93 7.77
C PHE A 27 -1.28 1.44 9.22
N GLU A 28 -0.11 1.91 9.62
CA GLU A 28 0.10 2.56 10.92
C GLU A 28 -0.70 3.86 11.05
N LEU A 29 -0.67 4.73 10.01
CA LEU A 29 -1.49 5.95 9.94
C LEU A 29 -3.00 5.66 9.87
N SER A 30 -3.40 4.43 9.58
CA SER A 30 -4.79 3.97 9.56
C SER A 30 -5.26 3.43 10.92
N GLY A 31 -4.40 3.46 11.95
CA GLY A 31 -4.73 3.10 13.33
C GLY A 31 -4.47 1.64 13.69
N PHE A 32 -3.78 0.88 12.84
CA PHE A 32 -3.41 -0.51 13.14
C PHE A 32 -2.13 -0.57 13.97
N LYS A 33 -2.09 -1.54 14.90
CA LYS A 33 -0.89 -1.82 15.69
C LYS A 33 0.16 -2.47 14.78
N GLU A 34 1.42 -2.02 14.85
CA GLU A 34 2.56 -2.60 14.13
C GLU A 34 2.57 -4.15 14.03
N PRO A 35 2.36 -4.92 15.13
CA PRO A 35 2.43 -6.37 15.05
C PRO A 35 1.33 -7.00 14.17
N SER A 36 0.14 -6.41 14.10
CA SER A 36 -0.95 -6.98 13.29
C SER A 36 -0.74 -6.74 11.79
N ILE A 37 -0.08 -5.63 11.43
CA ILE A 37 0.28 -5.31 10.04
C ILE A 37 1.31 -6.33 9.54
N VAL A 38 2.33 -6.60 10.36
CA VAL A 38 3.39 -7.56 10.06
C VAL A 38 2.82 -8.98 9.94
N ALA A 39 1.96 -9.40 10.86
CA ALA A 39 1.31 -10.71 10.80
C ALA A 39 0.49 -10.90 9.51
N THR A 40 -0.28 -9.88 9.10
CA THR A 40 -1.08 -9.93 7.88
C THR A 40 -0.21 -10.02 6.63
N ALA A 41 0.91 -9.28 6.58
CA ALA A 41 1.86 -9.33 5.47
C ALA A 41 2.48 -10.72 5.31
N TYR A 42 2.82 -11.41 6.41
CA TYR A 42 3.32 -12.78 6.37
C TYR A 42 2.28 -13.79 5.91
N VAL A 43 1.03 -13.66 6.36
CA VAL A 43 -0.07 -14.54 5.91
C VAL A 43 -0.32 -14.38 4.41
N VAL A 44 -0.40 -13.14 3.91
CA VAL A 44 -0.57 -12.88 2.47
C VAL A 44 0.61 -13.40 1.66
N SER A 45 1.84 -13.20 2.14
CA SER A 45 3.04 -13.75 1.51
C SER A 45 3.01 -15.29 1.44
N GLY A 46 2.59 -15.95 2.52
CA GLY A 46 2.41 -17.41 2.56
C GLY A 46 1.37 -17.90 1.56
N ILE A 47 0.22 -17.22 1.46
CA ILE A 47 -0.82 -17.55 0.48
C ILE A 47 -0.28 -17.40 -0.95
N PHE A 48 0.42 -16.29 -1.25
CA PHE A 48 1.01 -16.07 -2.57
C PHE A 48 2.06 -17.12 -2.92
N ALA A 49 2.89 -17.53 -1.96
CA ALA A 49 3.87 -18.59 -2.15
C ALA A 49 3.21 -19.94 -2.46
N LEU A 50 2.11 -20.27 -1.79
CA LEU A 50 1.34 -21.49 -2.07
C LEU A 50 0.65 -21.45 -3.44
N VAL A 51 0.08 -20.31 -3.83
CA VAL A 51 -0.55 -20.14 -5.15
C VAL A 51 0.48 -20.17 -6.28
N ALA A 52 1.69 -19.64 -6.06
CA ALA A 52 2.75 -19.66 -7.06
C ALA A 52 3.46 -21.02 -7.15
N GLY A 53 3.49 -21.78 -6.05
CA GLY A 53 4.10 -23.12 -6.00
C GLY A 53 3.17 -24.24 -6.47
N TYR A 54 1.88 -23.97 -6.65
CA TYR A 54 0.87 -24.87 -7.22
C TYR A 54 0.70 -24.58 -8.71
#